data_AF-A0A7C5N605-F1
#
_entry.id   AF-A0A7C5N605-F1
#
_cell.length_a   1.000
_cell.length_b   1.000
_cell.length_c   1.000
_cell.angle_alpha   90.00
_cell.angle_beta   90.00
_cell.angle_gamma   90.00
#
_symmetry.space_group_name_H-M   'P 1'
#
loop_
_entity.id
_entity.type
_entity.pdbx_description
1 polymer ?
#
loop_
_entity_poly.entity_id
_entity_poly.type
_entity_poly.pdbx_seq_one_letter_code
_entity_poly.pdbx_strand_id
1 'polypeptide(L)'
;MSRDLHSGRKLLLSTCTIGTIALATACGVEQAPEEPVAGRHELPNWQNAAQSGEYHCGKFYLVHMDPAPESKTATPLSTITLKFSRAVDPSTTGGVVLRERESKRIVPANVTSNGVFVHITPLRPLNHNYRYTVDVDQIEAQSPHTDPLDVTKRFFTAPNFPDLYIRYKNGLAVREHDFMWTPSTGELRVDHFVPGPDGILQTTDDVQDTWVLSQYDTEQDNVYTIVRGEPGPDGIYETADDAVVYERTLSFDARGETSRSHLYFGPDMQMGTGDDYTTPLQSRYYDNDDVYLGRCDGNICTQYVYYAGETHVLTYDDPGPDGVWR
;
A
#
# COMPACT_ATOMS: atom_id res chain seq x y z
N MET A 1 2.89 -103.96 19.16
CA MET A 1 3.62 -103.22 18.10
C MET A 1 3.60 -101.76 18.51
N SER A 2 4.52 -101.31 19.39
CA SER A 2 5.86 -100.71 19.10
C SER A 2 5.73 -99.34 18.40
N ARG A 3 5.89 -98.19 19.10
CA ARG A 3 7.13 -97.35 19.24
C ARG A 3 7.64 -96.84 17.87
N ASP A 4 7.97 -95.58 17.60
CA ASP A 4 8.73 -94.57 18.38
C ASP A 4 8.57 -93.13 17.84
N LEU A 5 9.00 -92.17 18.68
CA LEU A 5 9.28 -90.75 18.44
C LEU A 5 10.30 -90.49 17.32
N HIS A 6 10.31 -89.29 16.72
CA HIS A 6 11.52 -88.46 16.53
C HIS A 6 11.19 -86.98 16.30
N SER A 7 11.98 -86.14 16.95
CA SER A 7 11.87 -84.68 17.06
C SER A 7 12.60 -83.95 15.94
N GLY A 8 12.07 -82.81 15.50
CA GLY A 8 12.77 -81.90 14.58
C GLY A 8 12.50 -80.43 14.95
N ARG A 9 13.37 -79.85 15.79
CA ARG A 9 13.44 -78.40 16.02
C ARG A 9 13.83 -77.70 14.71
N LYS A 10 12.99 -76.76 14.24
CA LYS A 10 13.38 -75.72 13.29
C LYS A 10 13.42 -74.37 14.01
N LEU A 11 14.62 -73.81 14.11
CA LEU A 11 14.85 -72.39 14.34
C LEU A 11 14.26 -71.62 13.15
N LEU A 12 13.38 -70.65 13.42
CA LEU A 12 13.06 -69.59 12.48
C LEU A 12 13.34 -68.26 13.17
N LEU A 13 14.28 -67.52 12.57
CA LEU A 13 14.75 -66.22 12.99
C LEU A 13 13.59 -65.22 13.06
N SER A 14 13.49 -64.54 14.20
CA SER A 14 12.71 -63.31 14.34
C SER A 14 13.46 -62.18 13.65
N THR A 15 12.94 -61.72 12.51
CA THR A 15 13.39 -60.47 11.87
C THR A 15 12.66 -59.30 12.54
N CYS A 16 13.40 -58.54 13.34
CA CYS A 16 12.97 -57.25 13.85
C CYS A 16 13.11 -56.21 12.72
N THR A 17 12.00 -55.87 12.08
CA THR A 17 11.97 -54.82 11.05
C THR A 17 11.94 -53.47 11.76
N ILE A 18 13.10 -52.81 11.85
CA ILE A 18 13.22 -51.42 12.28
C ILE A 18 12.66 -50.54 11.14
N GLY A 19 11.43 -50.05 11.33
CA GLY A 19 10.82 -49.05 10.46
C GLY A 19 11.27 -47.65 10.88
N THR A 20 12.32 -47.12 10.24
CA THR A 20 12.79 -45.74 10.51
C THR A 20 13.27 -45.01 9.24
N ILE A 21 12.62 -45.22 8.09
CA ILE A 21 13.01 -44.53 6.82
C ILE A 21 11.78 -43.97 6.07
N ALA A 22 10.87 -43.29 6.77
CA ALA A 22 9.72 -42.65 6.11
C ALA A 22 9.50 -41.16 6.45
N LEU A 23 10.28 -40.55 7.35
CA LEU A 23 10.05 -39.17 7.79
C LEU A 23 11.04 -38.13 7.23
N ALA A 24 12.13 -38.53 6.59
CA ALA A 24 13.12 -37.60 6.06
C ALA A 24 12.70 -36.90 4.74
N THR A 25 11.62 -37.36 4.10
CA THR A 25 11.17 -36.79 2.81
C THR A 25 10.25 -35.57 2.97
N ALA A 26 9.79 -35.25 4.19
CA ALA A 26 8.83 -34.17 4.43
C ALA A 26 9.47 -32.78 4.66
N CYS A 27 10.70 -32.71 5.19
CA CYS A 27 11.48 -31.46 5.18
C CYS A 27 12.48 -31.61 4.03
N GLY A 28 12.25 -30.98 2.87
CA GLY A 28 13.09 -31.10 1.68
C GLY A 28 14.52 -30.63 1.91
N VAL A 29 15.37 -31.49 2.47
CA VAL A 29 16.81 -31.28 2.57
C VAL A 29 17.40 -31.57 1.20
N GLU A 30 17.59 -30.53 0.39
CA GLU A 30 18.37 -30.60 -0.83
C GLU A 30 19.84 -30.89 -0.41
N GLN A 31 20.35 -32.09 -0.73
CA GLN A 31 21.73 -32.45 -0.44
C GLN A 31 22.66 -31.48 -1.18
N ALA A 32 23.47 -30.73 -0.44
CA ALA A 32 24.51 -29.88 -1.01
C ALA A 32 25.50 -30.75 -1.81
N PRO A 33 25.97 -30.30 -2.99
CA PRO A 33 26.93 -31.06 -3.79
C PRO A 33 28.24 -31.22 -3.01
N GLU A 34 28.69 -32.48 -2.86
CA GLU A 34 29.97 -32.80 -2.25
C GLU A 34 31.11 -32.31 -3.14
N GLU A 35 31.78 -31.21 -2.75
CA GLU A 35 33.10 -30.89 -3.27
C GLU A 35 34.19 -31.63 -2.48
N PRO A 36 35.22 -32.18 -3.15
CA PRO A 36 36.32 -32.86 -2.48
C PRO A 36 37.33 -31.84 -1.94
N VAL A 37 37.23 -31.47 -0.66
CA VAL A 37 38.26 -30.66 0.01
C VAL A 37 39.21 -31.55 0.80
N ALA A 38 40.45 -31.67 0.31
CA ALA A 38 41.55 -32.30 1.01
C ALA A 38 42.13 -31.33 2.06
N GLY A 39 41.71 -31.47 3.31
CA GLY A 39 42.30 -30.75 4.44
C GLY A 39 41.70 -31.20 5.77
N ARG A 40 42.51 -31.80 6.66
CA ARG A 40 42.10 -32.17 8.02
C ARG A 40 41.84 -30.91 8.84
N HIS A 41 40.61 -30.43 8.82
CA HIS A 41 40.03 -29.67 9.92
C HIS A 41 39.09 -30.59 10.68
N GLU A 42 39.23 -30.62 12.01
CA GLU A 42 38.32 -31.34 12.89
C GLU A 42 36.89 -30.83 12.65
N LEU A 43 36.07 -31.66 12.01
CA LEU A 43 34.67 -31.37 11.78
C LEU A 43 33.95 -31.33 13.14
N PRO A 44 33.02 -30.39 13.36
CA PRO A 44 32.13 -30.43 14.51
C PRO A 44 31.44 -31.80 14.58
N ASN A 45 31.24 -32.32 15.79
CA ASN A 45 30.66 -33.63 16.02
C ASN A 45 29.15 -33.64 15.67
N TRP A 46 28.81 -33.74 14.38
CA TRP A 46 27.43 -33.77 13.86
C TRP A 46 26.66 -35.04 14.26
N GLN A 47 27.33 -36.06 14.82
CA GLN A 47 26.68 -37.31 15.25
C GLN A 47 25.76 -37.15 16.47
N ASN A 48 25.88 -36.06 17.23
CA ASN A 48 25.01 -35.83 18.39
C ASN A 48 23.71 -35.05 18.07
N ALA A 49 23.61 -34.38 16.92
CA ALA A 49 22.39 -33.68 16.51
C ALA A 49 21.31 -34.64 15.95
N ALA A 50 21.72 -35.82 15.48
CA ALA A 50 20.78 -36.84 14.99
C ALA A 50 20.01 -37.57 16.11
N GLN A 51 20.43 -37.44 17.37
CA GLN A 51 19.81 -38.13 18.51
C GLN A 51 18.75 -37.32 19.25
N SER A 52 18.64 -36.00 19.04
CA SER A 52 17.54 -35.23 19.65
C SER A 52 16.23 -35.30 18.84
N GLY A 53 16.25 -35.77 17.60
CA GLY A 53 15.04 -35.91 16.77
C GLY A 53 14.29 -34.59 16.48
N GLU A 54 14.78 -33.46 17.00
CA GLU A 54 14.28 -32.12 16.69
C GLU A 54 14.80 -31.71 15.32
N TYR A 55 14.15 -32.24 14.29
CA TYR A 55 14.15 -31.57 13.00
C TYR A 55 13.45 -30.22 13.20
N HIS A 56 14.21 -29.15 13.41
CA HIS A 56 13.72 -27.79 13.30
C HIS A 56 13.34 -27.55 11.83
N CYS A 57 12.17 -28.05 11.44
CA CYS A 57 11.61 -27.76 10.14
C CYS A 57 11.47 -26.22 10.08
N GLY A 58 12.11 -25.61 9.07
CA GLY A 58 12.38 -24.17 9.06
C GLY A 58 11.14 -23.31 9.32
N LYS A 59 11.36 -22.13 9.91
CA LYS A 59 10.32 -21.15 10.25
C LYS A 59 9.43 -20.87 9.02
N PHE A 60 8.13 -20.79 9.24
CA PHE A 60 7.17 -20.36 8.24
C PHE A 60 7.10 -18.84 8.19
N TYR A 61 7.32 -18.24 7.02
CA TYR A 61 7.33 -16.79 6.82
C TYR A 61 7.02 -16.41 5.37
N LEU A 62 6.60 -15.16 5.16
CA LEU A 62 6.42 -14.57 3.83
C LEU A 62 7.79 -14.24 3.22
N VAL A 63 8.11 -14.90 2.10
CA VAL A 63 9.38 -14.73 1.37
C VAL A 63 9.29 -13.55 0.41
N HIS A 64 8.17 -13.42 -0.29
CA HIS A 64 7.99 -12.42 -1.33
C HIS A 64 6.51 -12.06 -1.51
N MET A 65 6.26 -10.84 -1.96
CA MET A 65 4.93 -10.34 -2.34
C MET A 65 5.08 -9.57 -3.66
N ASP A 66 4.12 -9.76 -4.56
CA ASP A 66 3.98 -9.01 -5.81
C ASP A 66 2.53 -8.48 -5.91
N PRO A 67 2.28 -7.17 -6.04
CA PRO A 67 3.24 -6.07 -6.06
C PRO A 67 4.16 -6.04 -4.84
N ALA A 68 5.44 -5.70 -5.02
CA ALA A 68 6.38 -5.60 -3.92
C ALA A 68 5.83 -4.70 -2.79
N PRO A 69 6.14 -4.98 -1.51
CA PRO A 69 5.77 -4.08 -0.43
C PRO A 69 6.25 -2.66 -0.72
N GLU A 70 5.39 -1.66 -0.46
CA GLU A 70 5.61 -0.25 -0.79
C GLU A 70 5.69 0.07 -2.29
N SER A 71 5.37 -0.86 -3.20
CA SER A 71 5.33 -0.60 -4.64
C SER A 71 4.32 0.51 -4.96
N LYS A 72 4.70 1.44 -5.85
CA LYS A 72 3.87 2.58 -6.28
C LYS A 72 3.23 2.42 -7.67
N THR A 73 3.43 1.25 -8.29
CA THR A 73 3.16 1.04 -9.71
C THR A 73 2.29 -0.18 -9.97
N ALA A 74 1.60 -0.71 -8.95
CA ALA A 74 0.71 -1.85 -9.14
C ALA A 74 -0.41 -1.51 -10.12
N THR A 75 -0.66 -2.36 -11.11
CA THR A 75 -1.79 -2.15 -12.00
C THR A 75 -3.09 -2.44 -11.22
N PRO A 76 -4.18 -1.69 -11.41
CA PRO A 76 -5.40 -1.95 -10.64
C PRO A 76 -6.10 -3.26 -11.00
N LEU A 77 -5.67 -3.94 -12.06
CA LEU A 77 -6.11 -5.28 -12.41
C LEU A 77 -5.14 -6.37 -11.90
N SER A 78 -4.14 -6.01 -11.10
CA SER A 78 -3.12 -6.96 -10.65
C SER A 78 -3.71 -8.01 -9.72
N THR A 79 -3.46 -9.29 -10.00
CA THR A 79 -3.51 -10.34 -8.98
C THR A 79 -2.35 -10.11 -8.02
N ILE A 80 -2.63 -10.07 -6.73
CA ILE A 80 -1.60 -10.00 -5.70
C ILE A 80 -1.11 -11.43 -5.42
N THR A 81 0.19 -11.65 -5.49
CA THR A 81 0.83 -12.95 -5.24
C THR A 81 1.71 -12.89 -4.01
N LEU A 82 1.48 -13.81 -3.08
CA LEU A 82 2.30 -14.02 -1.89
C LEU A 82 3.06 -15.34 -2.04
N LYS A 83 4.37 -15.33 -1.79
CA LYS A 83 5.20 -16.54 -1.75
C LYS A 83 5.69 -16.77 -0.33
N PHE A 84 5.45 -17.95 0.20
CA PHE A 84 5.87 -18.35 1.54
C PHE A 84 7.09 -19.29 1.48
N SER A 85 7.74 -19.48 2.64
CA SER A 85 8.90 -20.36 2.75
C SER A 85 8.56 -21.85 2.61
N ARG A 86 7.28 -22.22 2.78
CA ARG A 86 6.77 -23.60 2.77
C ARG A 86 5.38 -23.64 2.16
N ALA A 87 4.90 -24.84 1.83
CA ALA A 87 3.56 -25.02 1.28
C ALA A 87 2.50 -24.57 2.29
N VAL A 88 1.53 -23.79 1.84
CA VAL A 88 0.45 -23.20 2.64
C VAL A 88 -0.69 -24.22 2.79
N ASP A 89 -1.29 -24.34 3.97
CA ASP A 89 -2.53 -25.10 4.15
C ASP A 89 -3.69 -24.35 3.49
N PRO A 90 -4.33 -24.89 2.43
CA PRO A 90 -5.43 -24.20 1.75
C PRO A 90 -6.61 -23.87 2.66
N SER A 91 -6.84 -24.62 3.73
CA SER A 91 -7.94 -24.37 4.68
C SER A 91 -7.75 -23.12 5.53
N THR A 92 -6.52 -22.60 5.64
CA THR A 92 -6.19 -21.38 6.41
C THR A 92 -6.16 -20.10 5.58
N THR A 93 -6.37 -20.20 4.26
CA THR A 93 -6.34 -19.03 3.36
C THR A 93 -7.44 -18.00 3.59
N GLY A 94 -8.49 -18.36 4.35
CA GLY A 94 -9.56 -17.44 4.74
C GLY A 94 -9.09 -16.26 5.62
N GLY A 95 -7.90 -16.35 6.23
CA GLY A 95 -7.28 -15.27 6.99
C GLY A 95 -6.52 -14.23 6.14
N VAL A 96 -6.46 -14.40 4.81
CA VAL A 96 -5.84 -13.42 3.91
C VAL A 96 -6.89 -12.43 3.41
N VAL A 97 -6.71 -11.16 3.74
CA VAL A 97 -7.67 -10.09 3.46
C VAL A 97 -6.97 -8.92 2.76
N LEU A 98 -7.58 -8.43 1.69
CA LEU A 98 -7.19 -7.19 1.03
C LEU A 98 -8.07 -6.05 1.56
N ARG A 99 -7.47 -4.94 2.00
CA ARG A 99 -8.20 -3.76 2.49
C ARG A 99 -7.74 -2.48 1.80
N GLU A 100 -8.67 -1.55 1.71
CA GLU A 100 -8.41 -0.13 1.45
C GLU A 100 -7.92 0.53 2.75
N ARG A 101 -6.81 1.30 2.74
CA ARG A 101 -6.26 1.87 3.99
C ARG A 101 -7.25 2.85 4.65
N GLU A 102 -7.68 3.87 3.92
CA GLU A 102 -8.44 4.99 4.50
C GLU A 102 -9.78 4.54 5.07
N SER A 103 -10.51 3.70 4.33
CA SER A 103 -11.82 3.21 4.74
C SER A 103 -11.74 1.96 5.62
N LYS A 104 -10.56 1.33 5.74
CA LYS A 104 -10.36 -0.03 6.28
C LYS A 104 -11.30 -1.08 5.65
N ARG A 105 -11.93 -0.76 4.52
CA ARG A 105 -12.96 -1.56 3.85
C ARG A 105 -12.31 -2.78 3.21
N ILE A 106 -12.90 -3.94 3.42
CA ILE A 106 -12.47 -5.18 2.78
C ILE A 106 -12.78 -5.08 1.28
N VAL A 107 -11.78 -5.31 0.45
CA VAL A 107 -11.90 -5.42 -1.00
C VAL A 107 -12.32 -6.85 -1.33
N PRO A 108 -13.49 -7.07 -1.94
CA PRO A 108 -13.91 -8.42 -2.32
C PRO A 108 -12.91 -9.05 -3.30
N ALA A 109 -12.38 -10.23 -2.97
CA ALA A 109 -11.39 -10.93 -3.77
C ALA A 109 -11.56 -12.45 -3.66
N ASN A 110 -11.16 -13.17 -4.70
CA ASN A 110 -10.94 -14.61 -4.63
C ASN A 110 -9.53 -14.88 -4.10
N VAL A 111 -9.42 -15.68 -3.04
CA VAL A 111 -8.14 -16.12 -2.48
C VAL A 111 -7.96 -17.60 -2.77
N THR A 112 -6.84 -17.97 -3.38
CA THR A 112 -6.50 -19.36 -3.72
C THR A 112 -5.05 -19.65 -3.36
N SER A 113 -4.74 -20.85 -2.87
CA SER A 113 -3.35 -21.29 -2.65
C SER A 113 -2.96 -22.42 -3.60
N ASN A 114 -1.67 -22.47 -3.95
CA ASN A 114 -1.06 -23.55 -4.71
C ASN A 114 0.39 -23.75 -4.24
N GLY A 115 0.60 -24.77 -3.42
CA GLY A 115 1.91 -25.03 -2.80
C GLY A 115 2.35 -23.85 -1.95
N VAL A 116 3.47 -23.22 -2.30
CA VAL A 116 4.06 -22.08 -1.57
C VAL A 116 3.45 -20.73 -1.92
N PHE A 117 2.47 -20.69 -2.85
CA PHE A 117 1.89 -19.45 -3.34
C PHE A 117 0.46 -19.26 -2.84
N VAL A 118 0.12 -18.01 -2.53
CA VAL A 118 -1.26 -17.54 -2.37
C VAL A 118 -1.51 -16.43 -3.37
N HIS A 119 -2.61 -16.53 -4.11
CA HIS A 119 -3.04 -15.52 -5.06
C HIS A 119 -4.33 -14.88 -4.57
N ILE A 120 -4.36 -13.55 -4.56
CA ILE A 120 -5.52 -12.72 -4.23
C ILE A 120 -5.93 -12.03 -5.53
N THR A 121 -7.10 -12.39 -6.06
CA THR A 121 -7.63 -11.81 -7.29
C THR A 121 -8.84 -10.94 -6.95
N PRO A 122 -8.71 -9.60 -6.95
CA PRO A 122 -9.83 -8.70 -6.72
C PRO A 122 -11.00 -9.01 -7.66
N LEU A 123 -12.23 -9.00 -7.16
CA LEU A 123 -13.44 -9.24 -7.96
C LEU A 123 -13.81 -8.03 -8.83
N ARG A 124 -13.17 -6.89 -8.60
CA ARG A 124 -13.29 -5.64 -9.35
C ARG A 124 -11.92 -5.00 -9.47
N PRO A 125 -11.68 -4.17 -10.50
CA PRO A 125 -10.46 -3.37 -10.57
C PRO A 125 -10.30 -2.56 -9.29
N LEU A 126 -9.07 -2.50 -8.79
CA LEU A 126 -8.68 -1.61 -7.71
C LEU A 126 -8.82 -0.15 -8.17
N ASN A 127 -8.97 0.77 -7.23
CA ASN A 127 -8.91 2.20 -7.52
C ASN A 127 -7.47 2.57 -7.86
N HIS A 128 -7.29 3.53 -8.76
CA HIS A 128 -5.98 4.10 -9.08
C HIS A 128 -5.53 5.09 -8.01
N ASN A 129 -4.21 5.29 -7.91
CA ASN A 129 -3.60 6.20 -6.94
C ASN A 129 -4.13 5.92 -5.52
N TYR A 130 -4.23 4.63 -5.18
CA TYR A 130 -4.90 4.20 -3.97
C TYR A 130 -4.04 3.18 -3.24
N ARG A 131 -4.08 3.25 -1.91
CA ARG A 131 -3.28 2.40 -1.04
C ARG A 131 -4.08 1.22 -0.53
N TYR A 132 -3.46 0.05 -0.64
CA TYR A 132 -4.03 -1.20 -0.18
C TYR A 132 -3.13 -1.86 0.85
N THR A 133 -3.74 -2.55 1.81
CA THR A 133 -3.04 -3.47 2.72
C THR A 133 -3.47 -4.90 2.44
N VAL A 134 -2.52 -5.81 2.52
CA VAL A 134 -2.74 -7.24 2.56
C VAL A 134 -2.45 -7.68 3.97
N ASP A 135 -3.52 -8.03 4.69
CA ASP A 135 -3.44 -8.61 6.02
C ASP A 135 -3.46 -10.12 5.86
N VAL A 136 -2.45 -10.77 6.40
CA VAL A 136 -2.38 -12.23 6.51
C VAL A 136 -2.49 -12.53 7.99
N ASP A 137 -3.56 -13.22 8.38
CA ASP A 137 -3.86 -13.55 9.76
C ASP A 137 -4.04 -15.08 9.90
N GLN A 138 -3.38 -15.68 10.87
CA GLN A 138 -3.48 -17.11 11.18
C GLN A 138 -3.24 -18.05 9.99
N ILE A 139 -2.35 -17.69 9.05
CA ILE A 139 -2.02 -18.59 7.94
C ILE A 139 -1.01 -19.64 8.39
N GLU A 140 -1.23 -20.91 8.01
CA GLU A 140 -0.39 -22.03 8.43
C GLU A 140 0.25 -22.75 7.23
N ALA A 141 1.33 -23.49 7.50
CA ALA A 141 1.91 -24.40 6.52
C ALA A 141 1.15 -25.74 6.51
N GLN A 142 1.12 -26.44 5.36
CA GLN A 142 0.44 -27.74 5.19
C GLN A 142 1.03 -28.89 6.05
N SER A 143 2.17 -28.66 6.70
CA SER A 143 2.84 -29.64 7.57
C SER A 143 2.39 -29.43 9.02
N PRO A 144 2.18 -30.50 9.80
CA PRO A 144 1.74 -30.36 11.18
C PRO A 144 2.74 -29.52 12.00
N HIS A 145 2.21 -28.61 12.82
CA HIS A 145 2.92 -27.84 13.86
C HIS A 145 3.82 -26.71 13.37
N THR A 146 3.29 -25.78 12.56
CA THR A 146 3.89 -24.45 12.44
C THR A 146 3.08 -23.45 13.24
N ASP A 147 3.77 -22.56 13.94
CA ASP A 147 3.12 -21.37 14.49
C ASP A 147 2.44 -20.59 13.35
N PRO A 148 1.19 -20.15 13.54
CA PRO A 148 0.51 -19.31 12.57
C PRO A 148 1.33 -18.05 12.27
N LEU A 149 1.26 -17.58 11.03
CA LEU A 149 1.93 -16.36 10.60
C LEU A 149 0.93 -15.22 10.49
N ASP A 150 1.21 -14.14 11.21
CA ASP A 150 0.54 -12.87 11.07
C ASP A 150 1.48 -11.86 10.39
N VAL A 151 1.05 -11.27 9.28
CA VAL A 151 1.82 -10.24 8.58
C VAL A 151 0.92 -9.29 7.81
N THR A 152 1.13 -7.99 8.01
CA THR A 152 0.53 -6.95 7.17
C THR A 152 1.59 -6.38 6.23
N LYS A 153 1.24 -6.29 4.95
CA LYS A 153 2.03 -5.60 3.92
C LYS A 153 1.15 -4.58 3.21
N ARG A 154 1.75 -3.59 2.58
CA ARG A 154 1.02 -2.56 1.82
C ARG A 154 1.65 -2.31 0.47
N PHE A 155 0.85 -1.82 -0.46
CA PHE A 155 1.27 -1.37 -1.78
C PHE A 155 0.31 -0.29 -2.28
N PHE A 156 0.67 0.37 -3.37
CA PHE A 156 -0.14 1.37 -4.04
C PHE A 156 -0.36 0.99 -5.49
N THR A 157 -1.56 1.29 -5.98
CA THR A 157 -1.84 1.24 -7.40
C THR A 157 -1.23 2.43 -8.12
N ALA A 158 -0.83 2.21 -9.37
CA ALA A 158 -0.35 3.27 -10.22
C ALA A 158 -1.43 4.35 -10.35
N PRO A 159 -1.04 5.63 -10.31
CA PRO A 159 -1.97 6.68 -10.65
C PRO A 159 -2.48 6.51 -12.09
N ASN A 160 -3.73 6.89 -12.30
CA ASN A 160 -4.34 7.02 -13.63
C ASN A 160 -4.67 8.47 -13.86
N PHE A 161 -3.61 9.24 -14.03
CA PHE A 161 -3.75 10.52 -14.67
C PHE A 161 -3.93 10.23 -16.16
N PRO A 162 -5.05 10.64 -16.78
CA PRO A 162 -5.15 10.55 -18.23
C PRO A 162 -4.02 11.39 -18.81
N ASP A 163 -3.34 10.94 -19.86
CA ASP A 163 -2.31 11.75 -20.51
C ASP A 163 -2.89 13.12 -20.95
N LEU A 164 -4.17 13.11 -21.32
CA LEU A 164 -4.94 14.23 -21.85
C LEU A 164 -6.36 14.27 -21.29
N TYR A 165 -6.79 15.43 -20.77
CA TYR A 165 -8.19 15.70 -20.43
C TYR A 165 -8.67 17.01 -21.07
N ILE A 166 -9.75 16.93 -21.85
CA ILE A 166 -10.35 18.09 -22.52
C ILE A 166 -11.69 18.43 -21.85
N ARG A 167 -11.81 19.68 -21.41
CA ARG A 167 -13.04 20.24 -20.84
C ARG A 167 -13.88 20.87 -21.93
N TYR A 168 -15.17 20.51 -21.97
CA TYR A 168 -16.16 21.11 -22.86
C TYR A 168 -17.10 22.06 -22.11
N LYS A 169 -17.49 23.17 -22.77
CA LYS A 169 -18.53 24.09 -22.31
C LYS A 169 -19.44 24.41 -23.48
N ASN A 170 -20.73 24.14 -23.35
CA ASN A 170 -21.73 24.32 -24.40
C ASN A 170 -21.38 23.61 -25.73
N GLY A 171 -20.76 22.43 -25.63
CA GLY A 171 -20.34 21.64 -26.80
C GLY A 171 -19.03 22.10 -27.46
N LEU A 172 -18.40 23.16 -26.97
CA LEU A 172 -17.09 23.63 -27.43
C LEU A 172 -16.00 23.18 -26.47
N ALA A 173 -14.86 22.76 -26.99
CA ALA A 173 -13.67 22.46 -26.20
C ALA A 173 -13.07 23.79 -25.71
N VAL A 174 -12.88 23.95 -24.40
CA VAL A 174 -12.50 25.24 -23.79
C VAL A 174 -11.22 25.19 -22.96
N ARG A 175 -10.78 23.98 -22.60
CA ARG A 175 -9.51 23.79 -21.90
C ARG A 175 -8.98 22.39 -22.15
N GLU A 176 -7.68 22.29 -22.33
CA GLU A 176 -6.91 21.06 -22.38
C GLU A 176 -6.02 20.97 -21.14
N HIS A 177 -5.82 19.75 -20.66
CA HIS A 177 -5.04 19.43 -19.47
C HIS A 177 -4.11 18.28 -19.84
N ASP A 178 -2.80 18.53 -19.82
CA ASP A 178 -1.77 17.54 -20.13
C ASP A 178 -1.09 17.09 -18.84
N PHE A 179 -1.13 15.79 -18.56
CA PHE A 179 -0.65 15.24 -17.30
C PHE A 179 0.70 14.54 -17.50
N MET A 180 1.67 14.90 -16.67
CA MET A 180 2.99 14.28 -16.66
C MET A 180 3.30 13.80 -15.24
N TRP A 181 3.30 12.47 -15.07
CA TRP A 181 3.68 11.82 -13.81
C TRP A 181 5.13 11.37 -13.85
N THR A 182 5.90 11.75 -12.84
CA THR A 182 7.30 11.34 -12.66
C THR A 182 7.40 10.42 -11.44
N PRO A 183 7.33 9.08 -11.60
CA PRO A 183 7.28 8.14 -10.48
C PRO A 183 8.48 8.23 -9.53
N SER A 184 9.65 8.61 -10.03
CA SER A 184 10.88 8.67 -9.25
C SER A 184 10.89 9.80 -8.23
N THR A 185 10.21 10.92 -8.52
CA THR A 185 10.10 12.07 -7.61
C THR A 185 8.73 12.13 -6.93
N GLY A 186 7.74 11.37 -7.42
CA GLY A 186 6.36 11.50 -6.96
C GLY A 186 5.73 12.81 -7.38
N GLU A 187 6.18 13.38 -8.50
CA GLU A 187 5.65 14.65 -9.03
C GLU A 187 4.60 14.40 -10.11
N LEU A 188 3.46 15.05 -9.97
CA LEU A 188 2.49 15.24 -11.04
C LEU A 188 2.57 16.68 -11.51
N ARG A 189 2.84 16.86 -12.80
CA ARG A 189 2.65 18.13 -13.49
C ARG A 189 1.38 18.08 -14.34
N VAL A 190 0.64 19.18 -14.36
CA VAL A 190 -0.54 19.37 -15.21
C VAL A 190 -0.41 20.71 -15.92
N ASP A 191 -0.27 20.70 -17.24
CA ASP A 191 -0.26 21.91 -18.05
C ASP A 191 -1.67 22.19 -18.55
N HIS A 192 -2.09 23.46 -18.49
CA HIS A 192 -3.40 23.89 -18.94
C HIS A 192 -3.28 24.74 -20.19
N PHE A 193 -3.95 24.32 -21.25
CA PHE A 193 -4.04 25.08 -22.50
C PHE A 193 -5.45 25.61 -22.72
N VAL A 194 -5.54 26.80 -23.29
CA VAL A 194 -6.77 27.40 -23.78
C VAL A 194 -6.70 27.55 -25.30
N PRO A 195 -7.85 27.49 -26.00
CA PRO A 195 -7.88 27.70 -27.43
C PRO A 195 -7.23 29.02 -27.84
N GLY A 196 -6.47 28.98 -28.93
CA GLY A 196 -5.92 30.16 -29.57
C GLY A 196 -6.96 31.07 -30.23
N PRO A 197 -6.52 32.09 -31.01
CA PRO A 197 -7.40 32.95 -31.79
C PRO A 197 -8.42 32.23 -32.70
N ASP A 198 -8.14 31.00 -33.16
CA ASP A 198 -9.09 30.24 -33.98
C ASP A 198 -10.23 29.59 -33.19
N GLY A 199 -10.13 29.54 -31.85
CA GLY A 199 -11.12 28.98 -30.95
C GLY A 199 -11.20 27.45 -30.96
N ILE A 200 -10.21 26.78 -31.54
CA ILE A 200 -10.07 25.32 -31.59
C ILE A 200 -8.93 24.93 -30.63
N LEU A 201 -9.07 23.80 -29.93
CA LEU A 201 -7.96 23.22 -29.14
C LEU A 201 -7.17 22.24 -30.00
N GLN A 202 -5.94 21.98 -29.58
CA GLN A 202 -4.93 21.15 -30.24
C GLN A 202 -4.45 21.71 -31.58
N THR A 203 -4.33 23.04 -31.64
CA THR A 203 -3.81 23.80 -32.76
C THR A 203 -2.54 24.55 -32.35
N THR A 204 -1.75 24.98 -33.33
CA THR A 204 -0.45 25.61 -33.06
C THR A 204 -0.55 26.99 -32.40
N ASP A 205 -1.74 27.57 -32.36
CA ASP A 205 -2.02 28.86 -31.74
C ASP A 205 -2.59 28.74 -30.32
N ASP A 206 -2.74 27.52 -29.80
CA ASP A 206 -3.08 27.30 -28.39
C ASP A 206 -2.05 27.93 -27.46
N VAL A 207 -2.57 28.44 -26.35
CA VAL A 207 -1.77 29.14 -25.35
C VAL A 207 -1.86 28.36 -24.05
N GLN A 208 -0.70 27.99 -23.51
CA GLN A 208 -0.62 27.57 -22.12
C GLN A 208 -1.07 28.74 -21.26
N ASP A 209 -1.98 28.53 -20.32
CA ASP A 209 -2.54 29.56 -19.43
C ASP A 209 -1.94 29.43 -18.03
N THR A 210 -1.89 28.19 -17.53
CA THR A 210 -1.39 27.85 -16.20
C THR A 210 -0.70 26.49 -16.20
N TRP A 211 0.14 26.23 -15.21
CA TRP A 211 0.60 24.87 -14.90
C TRP A 211 0.51 24.60 -13.40
N VAL A 212 0.28 23.33 -13.07
CA VAL A 212 0.16 22.84 -11.70
C VAL A 212 1.25 21.81 -11.48
N LEU A 213 2.01 21.96 -10.41
CA LEU A 213 2.90 20.92 -9.92
C LEU A 213 2.44 20.46 -8.55
N SER A 214 2.19 19.17 -8.44
CA SER A 214 1.84 18.48 -7.22
C SER A 214 2.95 17.50 -6.84
N GLN A 215 3.41 17.54 -5.59
CA GLN A 215 4.33 16.54 -5.06
C GLN A 215 3.58 15.64 -4.09
N TYR A 216 3.90 14.36 -4.18
CA TYR A 216 3.34 13.32 -3.35
C TYR A 216 4.45 12.66 -2.53
N ASP A 217 4.16 12.34 -1.29
CA ASP A 217 5.11 11.71 -0.40
C ASP A 217 5.30 10.20 -0.69
N THR A 218 5.99 9.51 0.22
CA THR A 218 6.16 8.05 0.16
C THR A 218 4.83 7.30 0.29
N GLU A 219 3.82 7.94 0.87
CA GLU A 219 2.48 7.45 1.09
C GLU A 219 1.50 7.80 -0.04
N GLN A 220 1.98 8.40 -1.15
CA GLN A 220 1.16 8.92 -2.26
C GLN A 220 0.13 9.95 -1.81
N ASP A 221 0.37 10.60 -0.69
CA ASP A 221 -0.44 11.68 -0.18
C ASP A 221 0.12 13.00 -0.78
N ASN A 222 -0.75 13.84 -1.36
CA ASN A 222 -0.33 15.12 -1.94
C ASN A 222 0.15 16.01 -0.79
N VAL A 223 1.44 16.32 -0.74
CA VAL A 223 2.05 17.13 0.33
C VAL A 223 2.34 18.56 -0.10
N TYR A 224 2.35 18.81 -1.40
CA TYR A 224 2.66 20.11 -1.95
C TYR A 224 1.95 20.31 -3.28
N THR A 225 1.46 21.52 -3.51
CA THR A 225 0.91 21.94 -4.80
C THR A 225 1.26 23.39 -5.03
N ILE A 226 1.89 23.68 -6.16
CA ILE A 226 2.09 25.03 -6.67
C ILE A 226 1.35 25.17 -7.98
N VAL A 227 0.67 26.29 -8.15
CA VAL A 227 0.05 26.68 -9.41
C VAL A 227 0.70 27.95 -9.87
N ARG A 228 1.23 27.94 -11.08
CA ARG A 228 1.74 29.12 -11.74
C ARG A 228 0.84 29.48 -12.91
N GLY A 229 0.69 30.77 -13.14
CA GLY A 229 -0.16 31.31 -14.18
C GLY A 229 0.48 32.54 -14.77
N GLU A 230 0.15 32.78 -16.04
CA GLU A 230 0.79 33.77 -16.89
C GLU A 230 2.33 33.56 -17.03
N PRO A 231 2.87 33.60 -18.26
CA PRO A 231 4.32 33.61 -18.38
C PRO A 231 4.84 34.93 -17.80
N GLY A 232 6.06 34.91 -17.26
CA GLY A 232 6.72 36.13 -16.81
C GLY A 232 6.97 37.14 -17.95
N PRO A 233 7.63 38.29 -17.68
CA PRO A 233 7.99 39.27 -18.68
C PRO A 233 8.74 38.73 -19.91
N ASP A 234 9.39 37.56 -19.84
CA ASP A 234 10.04 36.93 -20.99
C ASP A 234 9.06 36.21 -21.95
N GLY A 235 7.80 36.02 -21.54
CA GLY A 235 6.76 35.36 -22.32
C GLY A 235 6.95 33.84 -22.45
N ILE A 236 7.84 33.25 -21.65
CA ILE A 236 8.14 31.82 -21.64
C ILE A 236 7.58 31.24 -20.35
N TYR A 237 6.86 30.12 -20.43
CA TYR A 237 6.41 29.39 -19.24
C TYR A 237 7.57 28.60 -18.62
N GLU A 238 7.47 28.35 -17.32
CA GLU A 238 8.43 27.61 -16.49
C GLU A 238 9.74 28.34 -16.23
N THR A 239 9.72 29.66 -16.32
CA THR A 239 10.85 30.50 -15.99
C THR A 239 10.71 31.07 -14.57
N ALA A 240 11.80 31.63 -14.05
CA ALA A 240 11.83 32.10 -12.66
C ALA A 240 10.88 33.30 -12.42
N ASP A 241 10.46 33.96 -13.49
CA ASP A 241 9.58 35.13 -13.51
C ASP A 241 8.10 34.79 -13.73
N ASP A 242 7.74 33.51 -13.90
CA ASP A 242 6.35 33.05 -13.86
C ASP A 242 5.67 33.46 -12.55
N ALA A 243 4.49 34.09 -12.65
CA ALA A 243 3.72 34.43 -11.48
C ALA A 243 3.15 33.15 -10.84
N VAL A 244 3.30 33.03 -9.52
CA VAL A 244 2.64 31.98 -8.77
C VAL A 244 1.20 32.45 -8.50
N VAL A 245 0.21 31.57 -8.68
CA VAL A 245 -1.23 31.85 -8.50
C VAL A 245 -1.74 31.34 -7.17
N TYR A 246 -1.23 30.20 -6.70
CA TYR A 246 -1.30 29.80 -5.30
C TYR A 246 -0.26 28.71 -4.98
N GLU A 247 0.12 28.62 -3.72
CA GLU A 247 0.91 27.51 -3.18
C GLU A 247 0.18 26.89 -1.98
N ARG A 248 0.22 25.57 -1.92
CA ARG A 248 -0.45 24.77 -0.90
C ARG A 248 0.52 23.73 -0.39
N THR A 249 0.69 23.70 0.93
CA THR A 249 1.43 22.64 1.62
C THR A 249 0.46 21.87 2.49
N LEU A 250 0.50 20.55 2.35
CA LEU A 250 -0.30 19.59 3.09
C LEU A 250 0.65 18.79 3.97
N SER A 251 0.29 18.65 5.24
CA SER A 251 0.94 17.71 6.13
C SER A 251 -0.12 16.77 6.70
N PHE A 252 0.33 15.60 7.11
CA PHE A 252 -0.54 14.53 7.60
C PHE A 252 -0.09 14.14 9.00
N ASP A 253 -1.04 13.97 9.92
CA ASP A 253 -0.73 13.44 11.24
C ASP A 253 -0.55 11.90 11.20
N ALA A 254 -0.26 11.30 12.35
CA ALA A 254 -0.07 9.85 12.46
C ALA A 254 -1.32 9.02 12.08
N ARG A 255 -2.50 9.66 12.00
CA ARG A 255 -3.76 9.03 11.58
C ARG A 255 -4.00 9.20 10.07
N GLY A 256 -3.18 9.99 9.37
CA GLY A 256 -3.37 10.33 7.97
C GLY A 256 -4.35 11.48 7.77
N GLU A 257 -4.71 12.22 8.83
CA GLU A 257 -5.57 13.39 8.70
C GLU A 257 -4.76 14.58 8.21
N THR A 258 -5.32 15.30 7.24
CA THR A 258 -4.66 16.47 6.64
C THR A 258 -4.71 17.66 7.58
N SER A 259 -3.55 18.24 7.87
CA SER A 259 -3.44 19.64 8.25
C SER A 259 -2.96 20.41 7.02
N ARG A 260 -3.76 21.37 6.56
CA ARG A 260 -3.54 22.13 5.34
C ARG A 260 -3.10 23.57 5.61
N SER A 261 -1.98 24.00 5.03
CA SER A 261 -1.66 25.42 4.89
C SER A 261 -1.84 25.84 3.43
N HIS A 262 -2.63 26.89 3.18
CA HIS A 262 -2.60 27.57 1.90
C HIS A 262 -1.87 28.89 2.08
N LEU A 263 -0.98 29.21 1.15
CA LEU A 263 -0.40 30.53 1.01
C LEU A 263 -1.04 31.18 -0.21
N TYR A 264 -1.75 32.27 0.02
CA TYR A 264 -2.28 33.13 -1.03
C TYR A 264 -1.52 34.45 -1.01
N PHE A 265 -1.29 35.00 -2.19
CA PHE A 265 -0.69 36.31 -2.37
C PHE A 265 -1.49 37.37 -1.64
N GLY A 266 -0.77 38.29 -1.02
CA GLY A 266 -1.32 39.58 -0.67
C GLY A 266 -1.64 40.44 -1.90
N PRO A 267 -2.16 41.66 -1.68
CA PRO A 267 -2.40 42.64 -2.74
C PRO A 267 -1.22 42.90 -3.69
N ASP A 268 0.03 42.64 -3.30
CA ASP A 268 1.21 42.86 -4.14
C ASP A 268 1.50 41.75 -5.17
N MET A 269 0.75 40.64 -5.12
CA MET A 269 0.90 39.49 -6.03
C MET A 269 2.30 38.84 -5.97
N GLN A 270 3.05 39.00 -4.87
CA GLN A 270 4.37 38.39 -4.68
C GLN A 270 4.34 37.40 -3.50
N MET A 271 4.83 36.18 -3.71
CA MET A 271 4.91 35.21 -2.62
C MET A 271 6.05 35.56 -1.66
N GLY A 272 5.84 35.30 -0.38
CA GLY A 272 6.80 35.49 0.71
C GLY A 272 6.85 36.93 1.24
N THR A 273 5.88 37.78 0.89
CA THR A 273 5.80 39.17 1.35
C THR A 273 4.91 39.28 2.59
N GLY A 274 4.96 40.44 3.24
CA GLY A 274 4.29 40.64 4.54
C GLY A 274 2.77 40.72 4.46
N ASP A 275 2.21 40.84 3.26
CA ASP A 275 0.78 40.91 2.97
C ASP A 275 0.18 39.58 2.51
N ASP A 276 0.99 38.54 2.36
CA ASP A 276 0.51 37.17 2.19
C ASP A 276 -0.40 36.76 3.33
N TYR A 277 -1.51 36.10 2.99
CA TYR A 277 -2.40 35.54 3.98
C TYR A 277 -2.40 34.02 3.90
N THR A 278 -2.24 33.41 5.06
CA THR A 278 -2.49 31.99 5.25
C THR A 278 -3.95 31.81 5.63
N THR A 279 -4.73 31.08 4.83
CA THR A 279 -6.03 30.62 5.34
C THR A 279 -5.75 29.60 6.43
N PRO A 280 -6.38 29.69 7.61
CA PRO A 280 -6.08 28.76 8.69
C PRO A 280 -6.31 27.32 8.27
N LEU A 281 -5.56 26.43 8.93
CA LEU A 281 -5.71 24.99 8.84
C LEU A 281 -7.18 24.59 8.94
N GLN A 282 -7.68 23.89 7.92
CA GLN A 282 -8.92 23.13 8.08
C GLN A 282 -8.65 21.97 9.02
N SER A 283 -8.97 22.14 10.30
CA SER A 283 -8.89 21.08 11.30
C SER A 283 -10.16 20.24 11.21
N ARG A 284 -10.03 18.93 11.00
CA ARG A 284 -11.14 17.97 11.16
C ARG A 284 -11.06 17.33 12.54
N TYR A 285 -12.21 17.10 13.15
CA TYR A 285 -12.32 16.46 14.46
C TYR A 285 -13.00 15.11 14.30
N TYR A 286 -12.46 14.10 14.97
CA TYR A 286 -13.04 12.77 15.06
C TYR A 286 -13.04 12.34 16.52
N ASP A 287 -13.97 11.47 16.90
CA ASP A 287 -13.93 10.80 18.20
C ASP A 287 -12.91 9.65 18.19
N ASN A 288 -12.90 8.86 19.27
CA ASN A 288 -11.99 7.72 19.41
C ASN A 288 -12.35 6.53 18.51
N ASP A 289 -13.53 6.54 17.89
CA ASP A 289 -14.05 5.50 17.00
C ASP A 289 -13.94 5.91 15.52
N ASP A 290 -13.13 6.94 15.22
CA ASP A 290 -12.95 7.53 13.88
C ASP A 290 -14.27 8.12 13.31
N VAL A 291 -15.26 8.47 14.15
CA VAL A 291 -16.50 9.13 13.68
C VAL A 291 -16.23 10.61 13.47
N TYR A 292 -16.54 11.11 12.27
CA TYR A 292 -16.38 12.53 11.92
C TYR A 292 -17.29 13.41 12.79
N LEU A 293 -16.66 14.22 13.64
CA LEU A 293 -17.32 15.14 14.57
C LEU A 293 -17.38 16.57 14.05
N GLY A 294 -16.64 16.98 13.01
CA GLY A 294 -16.68 18.37 12.57
C GLY A 294 -15.47 18.87 11.80
N ARG A 295 -15.53 20.14 11.41
CA ARG A 295 -14.41 20.89 10.81
C ARG A 295 -14.36 22.33 11.31
N CYS A 296 -13.16 22.91 11.38
CA CYS A 296 -12.99 24.37 11.50
C CYS A 296 -12.46 24.95 10.19
N ASP A 297 -13.10 26.00 9.70
CA ASP A 297 -12.70 26.83 8.57
C ASP A 297 -12.27 28.19 9.12
N GLY A 298 -11.03 28.29 9.62
CA GLY A 298 -10.58 29.47 10.36
C GLY A 298 -11.24 29.60 11.72
N ASN A 299 -11.91 30.72 11.97
CA ASN A 299 -12.62 30.98 13.23
C ASN A 299 -14.02 30.37 13.26
N ILE A 300 -14.45 29.68 12.19
CA ILE A 300 -15.77 29.07 12.12
C ILE A 300 -15.63 27.57 12.27
N CYS A 301 -16.10 27.02 13.39
CA CYS A 301 -16.09 25.59 13.65
C CYS A 301 -17.49 25.01 13.53
N THR A 302 -17.64 23.97 12.72
CA THR A 302 -18.87 23.18 12.59
C THR A 302 -18.67 21.83 13.27
N GLN A 303 -19.43 21.55 14.32
CA GLN A 303 -19.44 20.29 15.05
C GLN A 303 -20.76 19.54 14.81
N TYR A 304 -20.68 18.24 14.54
CA TYR A 304 -21.78 17.32 14.43
C TYR A 304 -21.91 16.55 15.75
N VAL A 305 -23.01 16.76 16.46
CA VAL A 305 -23.32 16.08 17.71
C VAL A 305 -24.44 15.09 17.47
N TYR A 306 -24.19 13.82 17.79
CA TYR A 306 -25.20 12.77 17.70
C TYR A 306 -25.84 12.56 19.08
N TYR A 307 -27.13 12.85 19.19
CA TYR A 307 -27.88 12.67 20.43
C TYR A 307 -29.24 12.06 20.13
N ALA A 308 -29.60 11.00 20.86
CA ALA A 308 -30.89 10.31 20.75
C ALA A 308 -31.28 9.83 19.33
N GLY A 309 -30.30 9.54 18.47
CA GLY A 309 -30.54 9.11 17.09
C GLY A 309 -30.73 10.26 16.09
N GLU A 310 -30.56 11.51 16.52
CA GLU A 310 -30.58 12.69 15.66
C GLU A 310 -29.17 13.31 15.53
N THR A 311 -28.89 13.90 14.37
CA THR A 311 -27.66 14.66 14.10
C THR A 311 -27.96 16.14 14.26
N HIS A 312 -27.30 16.78 15.23
CA HIS A 312 -27.32 18.23 15.40
C HIS A 312 -26.05 18.84 14.83
N VAL A 313 -26.20 19.97 14.13
CA VAL A 313 -25.06 20.76 13.62
C VAL A 313 -24.93 21.99 14.48
N LEU A 314 -23.79 22.14 15.15
CA LEU A 314 -23.42 23.31 15.94
C LEU A 314 -22.37 24.09 15.16
N THR A 315 -22.61 25.36 14.89
CA THR A 315 -21.63 26.26 14.27
C THR A 315 -21.23 27.31 15.29
N TYR A 316 -19.93 27.45 15.52
CA TYR A 316 -19.33 28.40 16.44
C TYR A 316 -18.45 29.37 15.66
N ASP A 317 -18.61 30.67 15.92
CA ASP A 317 -17.86 31.74 15.27
C ASP A 317 -16.70 32.27 16.14
N ASP A 318 -16.58 31.74 17.37
CA ASP A 318 -15.58 32.07 18.39
C ASP A 318 -15.33 30.84 19.30
N PRO A 319 -14.16 30.73 19.96
CA PRO A 319 -13.93 29.65 20.92
C PRO A 319 -14.93 29.74 22.07
N GLY A 320 -15.25 28.58 22.66
CA GLY A 320 -16.14 28.52 23.81
C GLY A 320 -15.65 29.38 24.98
N PRO A 321 -16.47 29.61 26.03
CA PRO A 321 -16.09 30.42 27.19
C PRO A 321 -14.82 29.95 27.92
N ASP A 322 -14.36 28.73 27.67
CA ASP A 322 -13.10 28.16 28.18
C ASP A 322 -11.88 28.47 27.30
N GLY A 323 -12.05 29.21 26.19
CA GLY A 323 -11.00 29.56 25.24
C GLY A 323 -10.57 28.37 24.37
N VAL A 324 -11.32 27.26 24.38
CA VAL A 324 -11.00 26.05 23.63
C VAL A 324 -11.97 25.90 22.46
N TRP A 325 -11.43 25.64 21.28
CA TRP A 325 -12.19 25.17 20.13
C TRP A 325 -12.50 23.68 20.34
N ARG A 326 -13.75 23.32 20.63
CA ARG A 326 -14.23 21.93 20.76
C ARG A 326 -15.35 21.65 19.77
#